data_AF-A0A6P1CJL3-F1
#
_entry.id   AF-A0A6P1CJL3-F1
#
_cell.length_a   1.000
_cell.length_b   1.000
_cell.length_c   1.000
_cell.angle_alpha   90.00
_cell.angle_beta   90.00
_cell.angle_gamma   90.00
#
_symmetry.space_group_name_H-M   'P 1'
#
loop_
_entity.id
_entity.type
_entity.pdbx_description
1 polymer ?
#
loop_
_entity_poly.entity_id
_entity_poly.type
_entity_poly.pdbx_seq_one_letter_code
_entity_poly.pdbx_strand_id
1 'polypeptide(L)'
;MTAASGSGAAGSTGKAPKPPQYRHFTDFVTTWLLPTINVRLAEANRENTYTWCERWWAHRAVAVRFAHLHAAFEAQRRSNTGSGLSTFLLSHVDGHLKVILDAANGPLHRCTRREHVNTASLPFDPVPPGWFGPPRPPTPEQNPTIDGDGEGAKGVKKMTPRFAHYSLFVQKWLLPVTSVRVAANQREGQYTWCRQWWRHQAVVVRFAAVHRVFEAALRADDKSAMSTLFVRHIDPHMRYILDAANGPLYRCTPDDHLDTPGLPTAAVPDNWFGVPASTTPIEHLGFGPNYHKLRTPAATEGEP
;
A
#
# COMPACT_ATOMS: atom_id res chain seq x y z
N MET A 1 25.57 -55.16 34.14
CA MET A 1 25.18 -53.79 34.51
C MET A 1 26.48 -53.00 34.55
N THR A 2 26.78 -51.99 33.75
CA THR A 2 25.97 -50.94 33.09
C THR A 2 26.70 -50.47 31.82
N ALA A 3 25.97 -50.35 30.71
CA ALA A 3 26.43 -49.69 29.49
C ALA A 3 26.23 -48.18 29.63
N ALA A 4 27.27 -47.39 29.39
CA ALA A 4 27.18 -45.93 29.28
C ALA A 4 26.92 -45.56 27.82
N SER A 5 25.64 -45.29 27.51
CA SER A 5 25.20 -44.77 26.22
C SER A 5 25.63 -43.32 26.07
N GLY A 6 26.61 -43.07 25.21
CA GLY A 6 26.91 -41.73 24.70
C GLY A 6 25.79 -41.27 23.78
N SER A 7 24.94 -40.36 24.28
CA SER A 7 23.91 -39.69 23.49
C SER A 7 24.58 -38.68 22.56
N GLY A 8 24.66 -39.02 21.27
CA GLY A 8 25.08 -38.10 20.23
C GLY A 8 24.06 -36.96 20.10
N ALA A 9 24.53 -35.72 20.30
CA ALA A 9 23.79 -34.54 19.95
C ALA A 9 23.56 -34.52 18.43
N ALA A 10 22.35 -34.90 18.01
CA ALA A 10 21.89 -34.73 16.65
C ALA A 10 21.75 -33.23 16.36
N GLY A 11 22.79 -32.64 15.78
CA GLY A 11 22.70 -31.31 15.19
C GLY A 11 21.58 -31.31 14.15
N SER A 12 20.63 -30.39 14.29
CA SER A 12 19.56 -30.19 13.31
C SER A 12 20.20 -29.80 11.98
N THR A 13 20.30 -30.74 11.06
CA THR A 13 20.72 -30.46 9.68
C THR A 13 19.62 -29.65 9.02
N GLY A 14 19.79 -28.32 8.96
CA GLY A 14 18.89 -27.44 8.23
C GLY A 14 18.83 -27.90 6.76
N LYS A 15 17.64 -28.30 6.28
CA LYS A 15 17.42 -28.65 4.88
C LYS A 15 17.88 -27.50 3.99
N ALA A 16 18.70 -27.80 2.99
CA ALA A 16 19.12 -26.82 1.99
C ALA A 16 17.88 -26.15 1.36
N PRO A 17 17.92 -24.81 1.10
CA PRO A 17 16.78 -24.11 0.53
C PRO A 17 16.40 -24.70 -0.82
N LYS A 18 15.11 -25.03 -1.02
CA LYS A 18 14.59 -25.51 -2.31
C LYS A 18 14.88 -24.45 -3.40
N PRO A 19 15.61 -24.80 -4.48
CA PRO A 19 15.91 -23.86 -5.55
C PRO A 19 14.60 -23.35 -6.18
N PRO A 20 14.59 -22.12 -6.72
CA PRO A 20 13.40 -21.59 -7.39
C PRO A 20 12.99 -22.47 -8.58
N GLN A 21 11.69 -22.60 -8.84
CA GLN A 21 11.18 -23.32 -10.01
C GLN A 21 11.55 -22.59 -11.30
N TYR A 22 11.43 -21.27 -11.27
CA TYR A 22 11.80 -20.39 -12.37
C TYR A 22 12.98 -19.51 -11.93
N ARG A 23 14.10 -19.56 -12.67
CA ARG A 23 15.29 -18.79 -12.31
C ARG A 23 15.05 -17.29 -12.43
N HIS A 24 14.39 -16.87 -13.50
CA HIS A 24 14.05 -15.47 -13.73
C HIS A 24 12.53 -15.30 -13.80
N PHE A 25 12.04 -14.14 -13.38
CA PHE A 25 10.59 -13.88 -13.35
C PHE A 25 9.98 -13.88 -14.76
N THR A 26 10.76 -13.55 -15.80
CA THR A 26 10.28 -13.62 -17.19
C THR A 26 9.93 -15.04 -17.57
N ASP A 27 10.72 -16.03 -17.14
CA ASP A 27 10.47 -17.44 -17.44
C ASP A 27 9.17 -17.89 -16.76
N PHE A 28 8.99 -17.51 -15.49
CA PHE A 28 7.72 -17.71 -14.77
C PHE A 28 6.54 -17.08 -15.52
N VAL A 29 6.70 -15.84 -15.99
CA VAL A 29 5.64 -15.12 -16.69
C VAL A 29 5.26 -15.82 -18.00
N THR A 30 6.23 -16.10 -18.86
CA THR A 30 5.96 -16.61 -20.21
C THR A 30 5.55 -18.08 -20.23
N THR A 31 6.07 -18.90 -19.29
CA THR A 31 5.84 -20.35 -19.31
C THR A 31 4.69 -20.80 -18.42
N TRP A 32 4.34 -20.02 -17.38
CA TRP A 32 3.31 -20.41 -16.41
C TRP A 32 2.20 -19.38 -16.27
N LEU A 33 2.54 -18.11 -16.00
CA LEU A 33 1.53 -17.10 -15.69
C LEU A 33 0.64 -16.79 -16.89
N LEU A 34 1.21 -16.39 -18.02
CA LEU A 34 0.42 -15.98 -19.19
C LEU A 34 -0.42 -17.12 -19.76
N PRO A 35 0.08 -18.37 -19.91
CA PRO A 35 -0.74 -19.50 -20.35
C PRO A 35 -1.93 -19.81 -19.41
N THR A 36 -1.82 -19.46 -18.12
CA THR A 36 -2.90 -19.67 -17.14
C THR A 36 -4.04 -18.66 -17.29
N ILE A 37 -3.77 -17.48 -17.86
CA ILE A 37 -4.72 -16.37 -17.92
C ILE A 37 -5.59 -16.49 -19.17
N ASN A 38 -6.88 -16.74 -18.96
CA ASN A 38 -7.87 -16.87 -20.03
C ASN A 38 -8.97 -15.83 -19.83
N VAL A 39 -8.93 -14.73 -20.59
CA VAL A 39 -9.86 -13.61 -20.47
C VAL A 39 -10.34 -13.12 -21.84
N ARG A 40 -11.54 -12.51 -21.87
CA ARG A 40 -12.04 -11.84 -23.07
C ARG A 40 -11.39 -10.46 -23.19
N LEU A 41 -10.56 -10.28 -24.21
CA LEU A 41 -10.00 -8.98 -24.55
C LEU A 41 -11.01 -8.19 -25.40
N ALA A 42 -11.43 -7.04 -24.87
CA ALA A 42 -12.34 -6.11 -25.50
C ALA A 42 -11.67 -4.74 -25.46
N GLU A 43 -10.90 -4.44 -26.52
CA GLU A 43 -9.94 -3.33 -26.64
C GLU A 43 -10.66 -1.97 -26.84
N ALA A 44 -11.63 -1.65 -25.97
CA ALA A 44 -12.59 -0.56 -26.17
C ALA A 44 -12.31 0.70 -25.32
N ASN A 45 -11.29 0.68 -24.46
CA ASN A 45 -11.01 1.74 -23.48
C ASN A 45 -12.23 2.10 -22.61
N ARG A 46 -12.99 1.06 -22.20
CA ARG A 46 -14.19 1.20 -21.37
C ARG A 46 -14.05 0.43 -20.07
N GLU A 47 -14.82 0.85 -19.09
CA GLU A 47 -14.92 0.14 -17.82
C GLU A 47 -15.35 -1.31 -18.04
N ASN A 48 -14.87 -2.21 -17.18
CA ASN A 48 -15.16 -3.65 -17.23
C ASN A 48 -14.76 -4.32 -18.55
N THR A 49 -13.80 -3.74 -19.28
CA THR A 49 -13.19 -4.36 -20.47
C THR A 49 -11.70 -4.57 -20.25
N TYR A 50 -11.15 -5.58 -20.93
CA TYR A 50 -9.74 -5.94 -20.79
C TYR A 50 -8.93 -5.64 -22.05
N THR A 51 -7.71 -5.16 -21.84
CA THR A 51 -6.69 -4.99 -22.87
C THR A 51 -5.40 -5.71 -22.48
N TRP A 52 -4.53 -5.91 -23.46
CA TRP A 52 -3.25 -6.57 -23.29
C TRP A 52 -2.21 -5.96 -24.22
N CYS A 53 -0.94 -5.98 -23.82
CA CYS A 53 0.19 -5.64 -24.66
C CYS A 53 1.18 -6.82 -24.66
N GLU A 54 1.52 -7.34 -25.84
CA GLU A 54 2.51 -8.42 -25.95
C GLU A 54 3.89 -7.99 -25.43
N ARG A 55 4.23 -6.70 -25.58
CA ARG A 55 5.45 -6.09 -25.03
C ARG A 55 5.28 -5.66 -23.56
N TRP A 56 4.60 -6.46 -22.75
CA TRP A 56 4.30 -6.15 -21.34
C TRP A 56 5.55 -5.71 -20.54
N TRP A 57 6.72 -6.27 -20.87
CA TRP A 57 8.00 -5.95 -20.22
C TRP A 57 8.47 -4.51 -20.44
N ALA A 58 7.98 -3.84 -21.49
CA ALA A 58 8.28 -2.43 -21.75
C ALA A 58 7.50 -1.48 -20.82
N HIS A 59 6.47 -1.98 -20.13
CA HIS A 59 5.71 -1.21 -19.15
C HIS A 59 6.24 -1.48 -17.75
N ARG A 60 6.98 -0.52 -17.18
CA ARG A 60 7.57 -0.63 -15.83
C ARG A 60 6.54 -1.04 -14.77
N ALA A 61 5.34 -0.46 -14.83
CA ALA A 61 4.23 -0.77 -13.92
C ALA A 61 3.79 -2.25 -13.98
N VAL A 62 3.94 -2.91 -15.13
CA VAL A 62 3.59 -4.33 -15.33
C VAL A 62 4.78 -5.22 -14.97
N ALA A 63 5.98 -4.91 -15.46
CA ALA A 63 7.18 -5.72 -15.21
C ALA A 63 7.50 -5.87 -13.71
N VAL A 64 7.41 -4.77 -12.94
CA VAL A 64 7.65 -4.79 -11.49
C VAL A 64 6.61 -5.65 -10.77
N ARG A 65 5.33 -5.57 -11.15
CA ARG A 65 4.26 -6.39 -10.58
C ARG A 65 4.53 -7.87 -10.82
N PHE A 66 4.88 -8.25 -12.04
CA PHE A 66 5.20 -9.65 -12.35
C PHE A 66 6.45 -10.15 -11.64
N ALA A 67 7.48 -9.33 -11.47
CA ALA A 67 8.66 -9.69 -10.68
C ALA A 67 8.30 -10.01 -9.21
N HIS A 68 7.41 -9.22 -8.60
CA HIS A 68 6.94 -9.49 -7.24
C HIS A 68 5.93 -10.64 -7.15
N LEU A 69 5.12 -10.84 -8.19
CA LEU A 69 4.22 -11.98 -8.30
C LEU A 69 5.01 -13.29 -8.38
N HIS A 70 6.15 -13.31 -9.08
CA HIS A 70 7.07 -14.44 -9.10
C HIS A 70 7.64 -14.74 -7.70
N ALA A 71 8.05 -13.71 -6.94
CA ALA A 71 8.53 -13.91 -5.58
C ALA A 71 7.44 -14.52 -4.67
N ALA A 72 6.18 -14.09 -4.82
CA ALA A 72 5.04 -14.66 -4.10
C ALA A 72 4.74 -16.10 -4.53
N PHE A 73 4.82 -16.42 -5.83
CA PHE A 73 4.68 -17.79 -6.34
C PHE A 73 5.71 -18.73 -5.70
N GLU A 74 6.98 -18.29 -5.70
CA GLU A 74 8.07 -19.06 -5.12
C GLU A 74 7.95 -19.20 -3.59
N ALA A 75 7.41 -18.19 -2.89
CA ALA A 75 7.11 -18.28 -1.46
C ALA A 75 6.05 -19.36 -1.18
N GLN A 76 4.93 -19.29 -1.92
CA GLN A 76 3.82 -20.22 -1.79
C GLN A 76 4.19 -21.66 -2.15
N ARG A 77 5.02 -21.86 -3.18
CA ARG A 77 5.51 -23.20 -3.54
C ARG A 77 6.38 -23.80 -2.44
N ARG A 78 7.06 -22.97 -1.63
CA ARG A 78 7.90 -23.41 -0.51
C ARG A 78 7.14 -23.59 0.80
N SER A 79 6.00 -22.92 0.99
CA SER A 79 5.20 -23.07 2.21
C SER A 79 4.58 -24.47 2.36
N ASN A 80 4.41 -25.20 1.25
CA ASN A 80 3.80 -26.55 1.21
C ASN A 80 2.43 -26.62 1.89
N THR A 81 1.69 -25.50 1.90
CA THR A 81 0.33 -25.42 2.44
C THR A 81 -0.67 -25.86 1.38
N GLY A 82 -1.64 -26.72 1.74
CA GLY A 82 -2.61 -27.28 0.78
C GLY A 82 -3.47 -26.22 0.08
N SER A 83 -3.77 -25.10 0.75
CA SER A 83 -4.50 -23.96 0.18
C SER A 83 -3.61 -22.95 -0.58
N GLY A 84 -2.28 -23.13 -0.56
CA GLY A 84 -1.32 -22.13 -1.02
C GLY A 84 -1.60 -21.66 -2.44
N LEU A 85 -1.75 -22.58 -3.40
CA LEU A 85 -1.98 -22.22 -4.80
C LEU A 85 -3.29 -21.44 -4.98
N SER A 86 -4.37 -21.85 -4.31
CA SER A 86 -5.65 -21.15 -4.37
C SER A 86 -5.53 -19.72 -3.82
N THR A 87 -4.89 -19.55 -2.67
CA THR A 87 -4.63 -18.21 -2.10
C THR A 87 -3.76 -17.36 -3.02
N PHE A 88 -2.75 -17.95 -3.65
CA PHE A 88 -1.89 -17.25 -4.60
C PHE A 88 -2.66 -16.74 -5.82
N LEU A 89 -3.51 -17.58 -6.42
CA LEU A 89 -4.36 -17.18 -7.54
C LEU A 89 -5.30 -16.04 -7.14
N LEU A 90 -6.07 -16.22 -6.06
CA LEU A 90 -7.10 -15.26 -5.65
C LEU A 90 -6.54 -13.93 -5.13
N SER A 91 -5.47 -13.98 -4.33
CA SER A 91 -4.97 -12.79 -3.61
C SER A 91 -3.82 -12.08 -4.33
N HIS A 92 -3.11 -12.76 -5.22
CA HIS A 92 -1.96 -12.17 -5.90
C HIS A 92 -2.20 -12.10 -7.41
N VAL A 93 -2.45 -13.22 -8.09
CA VAL A 93 -2.64 -13.21 -9.55
C VAL A 93 -3.82 -12.32 -9.94
N ASP A 94 -5.00 -12.60 -9.39
CA ASP A 94 -6.22 -11.85 -9.73
C ASP A 94 -6.13 -10.37 -9.31
N GLY A 95 -5.53 -10.11 -8.14
CA GLY A 95 -5.30 -8.75 -7.65
C GLY A 95 -4.41 -7.91 -8.59
N HIS A 96 -3.31 -8.49 -9.05
CA HIS A 96 -2.41 -7.80 -9.99
C HIS A 96 -3.05 -7.66 -11.39
N LEU A 97 -3.71 -8.71 -11.89
CA LEU A 97 -4.32 -8.70 -13.23
C LEU A 97 -5.52 -7.76 -13.32
N LYS A 98 -6.26 -7.55 -12.23
CA LYS A 98 -7.32 -6.54 -12.16
C LYS A 98 -6.80 -5.14 -12.53
N VAL A 99 -5.57 -4.81 -12.16
CA VAL A 99 -4.95 -3.53 -12.51
C VAL A 99 -4.33 -3.58 -13.91
N ILE A 100 -3.59 -4.65 -14.23
CA ILE A 100 -2.83 -4.75 -15.48
C ILE A 100 -3.75 -4.77 -16.71
N LEU A 101 -4.87 -5.51 -16.62
CA LEU A 101 -5.78 -5.73 -17.74
C LEU A 101 -6.83 -4.63 -17.90
N ASP A 102 -7.01 -3.73 -16.93
CA ASP A 102 -8.03 -2.67 -16.98
C ASP A 102 -7.84 -1.79 -18.23
N ALA A 103 -8.73 -1.95 -19.22
CA ALA A 103 -8.67 -1.20 -20.46
C ALA A 103 -9.13 0.26 -20.27
N ALA A 104 -9.94 0.56 -19.25
CA ALA A 104 -10.35 1.94 -19.00
C ALA A 104 -9.18 2.74 -18.47
N ASN A 105 -8.53 2.25 -17.41
CA ASN A 105 -7.61 3.07 -16.64
C ASN A 105 -6.23 2.46 -16.38
N GLY A 106 -6.00 1.19 -16.74
CA GLY A 106 -4.79 0.46 -16.41
C GLY A 106 -3.53 0.96 -17.15
N PRO A 107 -2.36 0.39 -16.81
CA PRO A 107 -1.09 0.76 -17.42
C PRO A 107 -1.00 0.40 -18.91
N LEU A 108 -1.89 -0.48 -19.39
CA LEU A 108 -1.93 -0.93 -20.79
C LEU A 108 -3.07 -0.28 -21.59
N HIS A 109 -3.81 0.69 -21.05
CA HIS A 109 -5.01 1.27 -21.67
C HIS A 109 -4.80 1.89 -23.06
N ARG A 110 -3.56 2.16 -23.49
CA ARG A 110 -3.25 2.64 -24.86
C ARG A 110 -2.78 1.56 -25.81
N CYS A 111 -2.56 0.36 -25.31
CA CYS A 111 -2.09 -0.77 -26.09
C CYS A 111 -3.26 -1.64 -26.54
N THR A 112 -3.00 -2.38 -27.61
CA THR A 112 -3.79 -3.53 -28.03
C THR A 112 -2.87 -4.74 -28.12
N ARG A 113 -3.41 -5.91 -28.47
CA ARG A 113 -2.58 -7.10 -28.71
C ARG A 113 -1.49 -6.85 -29.75
N ARG A 114 -1.78 -6.05 -30.77
CA ARG A 114 -0.89 -5.81 -31.91
C ARG A 114 -0.13 -4.49 -31.85
N GLU A 115 -0.60 -3.54 -31.03
CA GLU A 115 -0.05 -2.20 -30.96
C GLU A 115 0.47 -1.89 -29.56
N HIS A 116 1.74 -1.49 -29.50
CA HIS A 116 2.37 -1.03 -28.27
C HIS A 116 2.52 0.48 -28.27
N VAL A 117 1.97 1.11 -27.23
CA VAL A 117 2.13 2.54 -26.98
C VAL A 117 2.72 2.70 -25.58
N ASN A 118 3.83 3.43 -25.47
CA ASN A 118 4.44 3.70 -24.18
C ASN A 118 3.50 4.58 -23.34
N THR A 119 3.16 4.09 -22.15
CA THR A 119 2.28 4.78 -21.20
C THR A 119 3.13 5.44 -20.11
N ALA A 120 3.17 6.77 -20.14
CA ALA A 120 3.93 7.56 -19.19
C ALA A 120 3.51 7.26 -17.73
N SER A 121 4.49 7.32 -16.82
CA SER A 121 4.23 7.33 -15.38
C SER A 121 3.47 8.59 -14.96
N LEU A 122 2.86 8.57 -13.78
CA LEU A 122 2.20 9.75 -13.23
C LEU A 122 3.18 10.93 -13.12
N PRO A 123 2.88 12.09 -13.73
CA PRO A 123 3.75 13.26 -13.67
C PRO A 123 3.74 13.88 -12.27
N PHE A 124 4.81 14.53 -11.87
CA PHE A 124 4.86 15.27 -10.62
C PHE A 124 5.80 16.46 -10.75
N ASP A 125 5.49 17.51 -10.01
CA ASP A 125 6.44 18.60 -9.79
C ASP A 125 7.40 18.17 -8.65
N PRO A 126 8.62 18.70 -8.53
CA PRO A 126 9.46 18.38 -7.37
C PRO A 126 8.85 18.97 -6.08
N VAL A 127 8.86 18.20 -5.00
CA VAL A 127 8.45 18.73 -3.67
C VAL A 127 9.40 19.88 -3.30
N PRO A 128 8.89 21.07 -2.95
CA PRO A 128 9.73 22.19 -2.55
C PRO A 128 10.64 21.87 -1.36
N PRO A 129 11.89 22.36 -1.33
CA PRO A 129 12.76 22.21 -0.17
C PRO A 129 12.08 22.72 1.11
N GLY A 130 12.17 21.95 2.20
CA GLY A 130 11.59 22.33 3.50
C GLY A 130 10.06 22.20 3.62
N TRP A 131 9.35 21.76 2.57
CA TRP A 131 7.88 21.66 2.60
C TRP A 131 7.33 20.82 3.77
N PHE A 132 8.01 19.74 4.13
CA PHE A 132 7.62 18.87 5.24
C PHE A 132 8.31 19.21 6.57
N GLY A 133 8.90 20.40 6.68
CA GLY A 133 9.68 20.83 7.84
C GLY A 133 11.04 20.14 7.94
N PRO A 134 11.83 20.49 8.97
CA PRO A 134 13.11 19.83 9.23
C PRO A 134 12.89 18.35 9.58
N PRO A 135 13.86 17.47 9.26
CA PRO A 135 13.82 16.08 9.70
C PRO A 135 13.61 16.03 11.21
N ARG A 136 12.66 15.21 11.68
CA ARG A 136 12.46 15.03 13.12
C ARG A 136 13.75 14.48 13.73
N PRO A 137 14.34 15.12 14.76
CA PRO A 137 15.43 14.50 15.49
C PRO A 137 14.96 13.14 16.04
N PRO A 138 15.85 12.14 16.15
CA PRO A 138 15.47 10.85 16.72
C PRO A 138 14.88 11.10 18.11
N THR A 139 13.60 10.75 18.29
CA THR A 139 12.97 10.80 19.61
C THR A 139 13.80 9.94 20.56
N PRO A 140 14.27 10.48 21.70
CA PRO A 140 14.80 9.65 22.77
C PRO A 140 13.71 8.63 23.13
N GLU A 141 14.03 7.35 23.03
CA GLU A 141 13.09 6.28 23.39
C GLU A 141 12.59 6.54 24.82
N GLN A 142 11.27 6.69 24.97
CA GLN A 142 10.67 6.46 26.28
C GLN A 142 10.87 4.97 26.55
N ASN A 143 11.85 4.66 27.40
CA ASN A 143 12.00 3.33 27.96
C ASN A 143 10.63 2.92 28.50
N PRO A 144 10.04 1.78 28.08
CA PRO A 144 8.97 1.21 28.85
C PRO A 144 9.55 0.93 30.25
N THR A 145 8.95 1.49 31.29
CA THR A 145 9.19 1.07 32.67
C THR A 145 8.77 -0.40 32.75
N ILE A 146 9.73 -1.30 32.52
CA ILE A 146 9.64 -2.72 32.80
C ILE A 146 10.41 -2.92 34.09
N ASP A 147 9.70 -2.89 35.20
CA ASP A 147 10.14 -3.60 36.40
C ASP A 147 9.84 -5.09 36.13
N GLY A 148 10.88 -5.88 35.86
CA GLY A 148 10.74 -7.32 35.65
C GLY A 148 11.89 -7.95 34.87
N ASP A 149 12.77 -8.63 35.59
CA ASP A 149 14.01 -9.25 35.12
C ASP A 149 13.80 -10.27 33.99
N GLY A 150 14.55 -10.11 32.89
CA GLY A 150 14.57 -11.05 31.77
C GLY A 150 15.73 -10.79 30.83
N GLU A 151 16.79 -11.58 30.97
CA GLU A 151 17.99 -11.55 30.14
C GLU A 151 17.70 -11.63 28.62
N GLY A 152 18.43 -10.84 27.83
CA GLY A 152 18.63 -11.12 26.40
C GLY A 152 18.13 -10.08 25.39
N ALA A 153 18.15 -8.78 25.69
CA ALA A 153 17.94 -7.75 24.65
C ALA A 153 19.18 -7.64 23.72
N LYS A 154 19.28 -8.53 22.73
CA LYS A 154 20.21 -8.35 21.59
C LYS A 154 19.85 -7.03 20.89
N GLY A 155 20.77 -6.06 20.94
CA GLY A 155 20.59 -4.74 20.37
C GLY A 155 20.08 -4.77 18.93
N VAL A 156 18.89 -4.21 18.71
CA VAL A 156 18.32 -4.03 17.37
C VAL A 156 19.17 -2.99 16.64
N LYS A 157 20.03 -3.45 15.73
CA LYS A 157 20.80 -2.55 14.87
C LYS A 157 19.82 -1.73 14.04
N LYS A 158 19.63 -0.45 14.38
CA LYS A 158 18.72 0.48 13.70
C LYS A 158 19.16 0.60 12.23
N MET A 159 18.50 -0.14 11.35
CA MET A 159 18.90 -0.25 9.95
C MET A 159 18.31 0.89 9.13
N THR A 160 19.14 1.55 8.34
CA THR A 160 18.78 2.73 7.54
C THR A 160 17.66 2.40 6.54
N PRO A 161 16.61 3.26 6.42
CA PRO A 161 15.56 3.09 5.41
C PRO A 161 16.13 3.22 3.98
N ARG A 162 15.55 2.52 3.01
CA ARG A 162 15.94 2.63 1.58
C ARG A 162 15.67 4.05 1.09
N PHE A 163 14.56 4.63 1.49
CA PHE A 163 14.27 6.05 1.29
C PHE A 163 14.19 6.76 2.64
N ALA A 164 15.07 7.74 2.86
CA ALA A 164 15.11 8.50 4.13
C ALA A 164 13.77 9.19 4.46
N HIS A 165 13.02 9.59 3.43
CA HIS A 165 11.72 10.24 3.56
C HIS A 165 10.74 9.71 2.52
N TYR A 166 9.44 9.64 2.85
CA TYR A 166 8.43 9.08 1.96
C TYR A 166 8.31 9.86 0.64
N SER A 167 8.60 11.17 0.63
CA SER A 167 8.59 11.96 -0.60
C SER A 167 9.63 11.48 -1.62
N LEU A 168 10.77 10.97 -1.17
CA LEU A 168 11.78 10.37 -2.05
C LEU A 168 11.29 9.02 -2.58
N PHE A 169 10.65 8.21 -1.74
CA PHE A 169 9.99 6.97 -2.14
C PHE A 169 8.92 7.22 -3.21
N VAL A 170 8.06 8.23 -3.00
CA VAL A 170 6.97 8.58 -3.93
C VAL A 170 7.55 8.96 -5.30
N GLN A 171 8.47 9.92 -5.32
CA GLN A 171 9.03 10.48 -6.55
C GLN A 171 9.93 9.49 -7.30
N LYS A 172 10.76 8.71 -6.60
CA LYS A 172 11.78 7.83 -7.22
C LYS A 172 11.29 6.41 -7.47
N TRP A 173 10.24 5.97 -6.80
CA TRP A 173 9.74 4.59 -6.92
C TRP A 173 8.24 4.49 -7.19
N LEU A 174 7.37 5.03 -6.31
CA LEU A 174 5.92 4.79 -6.40
C LEU A 174 5.31 5.36 -7.69
N LEU A 175 5.54 6.64 -8.00
CA LEU A 175 4.99 7.26 -9.21
C LEU A 175 5.60 6.65 -10.49
N PRO A 176 6.92 6.39 -10.56
CA PRO A 176 7.49 5.69 -11.70
C PRO A 176 6.96 4.27 -11.97
N VAL A 177 6.51 3.53 -10.94
CA VAL A 177 5.85 2.21 -11.11
C VAL A 177 4.33 2.30 -11.24
N THR A 178 3.78 3.51 -11.33
CA THR A 178 2.36 3.78 -11.51
C THR A 178 2.13 4.43 -12.87
N SER A 179 1.35 3.76 -13.73
CA SER A 179 0.95 4.27 -15.03
C SER A 179 -0.53 3.97 -15.22
N VAL A 180 -1.32 5.01 -15.50
CA VAL A 180 -2.79 4.94 -15.60
C VAL A 180 -3.29 5.97 -16.62
N ARG A 181 -4.51 5.78 -17.12
CA ARG A 181 -5.20 6.82 -17.88
C ARG A 181 -5.64 7.91 -16.91
N VAL A 182 -5.37 9.18 -17.24
CA VAL A 182 -5.89 10.34 -16.50
C VAL A 182 -6.82 11.10 -17.43
N ALA A 183 -8.12 11.06 -17.16
CA ALA A 183 -9.13 11.75 -17.94
C ALA A 183 -9.45 13.14 -17.38
N ALA A 184 -9.28 13.34 -16.06
CA ALA A 184 -9.41 14.61 -15.36
C ALA A 184 -10.76 15.34 -15.61
N ASN A 185 -11.87 14.59 -15.61
CA ASN A 185 -13.19 15.08 -16.02
C ASN A 185 -14.29 14.91 -14.97
N GLN A 186 -13.93 14.78 -13.69
CA GLN A 186 -14.86 14.68 -12.55
C GLN A 186 -15.96 13.60 -12.71
N ARG A 187 -15.62 12.50 -13.39
CA ARG A 187 -16.58 11.43 -13.69
C ARG A 187 -16.24 10.16 -12.92
N GLU A 188 -17.29 9.47 -12.45
CA GLU A 188 -17.16 8.15 -11.86
C GLU A 188 -16.47 7.17 -12.83
N GLY A 189 -15.68 6.26 -12.27
CA GLY A 189 -14.95 5.26 -13.06
C GLY A 189 -13.77 5.82 -13.87
N GLN A 190 -13.51 7.12 -13.81
CA GLN A 190 -12.36 7.77 -14.43
C GLN A 190 -11.36 8.23 -13.36
N TYR A 191 -10.12 8.47 -13.80
CA TYR A 191 -9.08 8.97 -12.91
C TYR A 191 -8.69 10.42 -13.16
N THR A 192 -8.33 11.09 -12.07
CA THR A 192 -7.68 12.40 -12.05
C THR A 192 -6.37 12.34 -11.28
N TRP A 193 -5.54 13.37 -11.44
CA TRP A 193 -4.24 13.47 -10.77
C TRP A 193 -3.82 14.92 -10.58
N CYS A 194 -3.02 15.18 -9.54
CA CYS A 194 -2.41 16.48 -9.27
C CYS A 194 -0.89 16.31 -9.19
N ARG A 195 -0.14 17.08 -10.00
CA ARG A 195 1.33 17.09 -9.99
C ARG A 195 1.90 17.59 -8.66
N GLN A 196 1.16 18.45 -7.97
CA GLN A 196 1.47 19.01 -6.64
C GLN A 196 0.85 18.19 -5.52
N TRP A 197 0.87 16.85 -5.63
CA TRP A 197 0.24 15.91 -4.69
C TRP A 197 0.55 16.18 -3.20
N TRP A 198 1.70 16.79 -2.89
CA TRP A 198 2.10 17.14 -1.52
C TRP A 198 1.29 18.28 -0.89
N ARG A 199 0.47 18.99 -1.68
CA ARG A 199 -0.50 19.99 -1.18
C ARG A 199 -1.79 19.35 -0.66
N HIS A 200 -2.01 18.06 -0.93
CA HIS A 200 -3.21 17.34 -0.49
C HIS A 200 -2.90 16.47 0.72
N GLN A 201 -3.32 16.91 1.92
CA GLN A 201 -3.03 16.21 3.18
C GLN A 201 -3.47 14.73 3.16
N ALA A 202 -4.67 14.45 2.62
CA ALA A 202 -5.18 13.08 2.50
C ALA A 202 -4.27 12.18 1.63
N VAL A 203 -3.62 12.74 0.62
CA VAL A 203 -2.66 12.02 -0.24
C VAL A 203 -1.34 11.83 0.50
N VAL A 204 -0.82 12.89 1.12
CA VAL A 204 0.44 12.89 1.88
C VAL A 204 0.44 11.82 2.98
N VAL A 205 -0.62 11.78 3.80
CA VAL A 205 -0.74 10.81 4.90
C VAL A 205 -0.73 9.37 4.38
N ARG A 206 -1.45 9.11 3.27
CA ARG A 206 -1.48 7.78 2.64
C ARG A 206 -0.13 7.37 2.08
N PHE A 207 0.57 8.27 1.40
CA PHE A 207 1.91 7.98 0.89
C PHE A 207 2.93 7.76 2.00
N ALA A 208 2.84 8.51 3.10
CA ALA A 208 3.65 8.27 4.28
C ALA A 208 3.39 6.88 4.89
N ALA A 209 2.13 6.45 4.96
CA ALA A 209 1.76 5.11 5.44
C ALA A 209 2.25 4.00 4.50
N VAL A 210 2.00 4.12 3.19
CA VAL A 210 2.47 3.16 2.17
C VAL A 210 3.99 3.02 2.20
N HIS A 211 4.72 4.12 2.40
CA HIS A 211 6.19 4.07 2.54
C HIS A 211 6.63 3.21 3.72
N ARG A 212 5.97 3.29 4.87
CA ARG A 212 6.29 2.44 6.03
C ARG A 212 6.08 0.96 5.71
N VAL A 213 4.99 0.64 5.01
CA VAL A 213 4.73 -0.75 4.58
C VAL A 213 5.75 -1.20 3.53
N PHE A 214 6.15 -0.33 2.61
CA PHE A 214 7.20 -0.63 1.63
C PHE A 214 8.53 -0.97 2.29
N GLU A 215 8.97 -0.15 3.25
CA GLU A 215 10.20 -0.42 4.00
C GLU A 215 10.08 -1.74 4.80
N ALA A 216 8.92 -2.01 5.42
CA ALA A 216 8.69 -3.29 6.09
C ALA A 216 8.75 -4.48 5.11
N ALA A 217 8.09 -4.37 3.95
CA ALA A 217 8.02 -5.41 2.94
C ALA A 217 9.39 -5.75 2.32
N LEU A 218 10.27 -4.77 2.15
CA LEU A 218 11.65 -5.01 1.69
C LEU A 218 12.48 -5.87 2.66
N ARG A 219 12.12 -5.87 3.94
CA ARG A 219 12.85 -6.56 5.02
C ARG A 219 12.15 -7.82 5.49
N ALA A 220 10.96 -8.10 4.96
CA ALA A 220 10.18 -9.26 5.37
C ALA A 220 10.89 -10.57 4.97
N ASP A 221 10.85 -11.54 5.88
CA ASP A 221 11.24 -12.90 5.56
C ASP A 221 10.27 -13.53 4.56
N ASP A 222 8.98 -13.18 4.68
CA ASP A 222 7.96 -13.53 3.70
C ASP A 222 8.22 -12.86 2.34
N LYS A 223 8.56 -13.69 1.35
CA LYS A 223 8.84 -13.24 -0.02
C LYS A 223 7.58 -12.85 -0.80
N SER A 224 6.39 -13.06 -0.24
CA SER A 224 5.13 -12.55 -0.79
C SER A 224 4.87 -11.07 -0.43
N ALA A 225 5.58 -10.51 0.57
CA ALA A 225 5.28 -9.21 1.17
C ALA A 225 5.22 -8.05 0.17
N MET A 226 6.09 -8.03 -0.85
CA MET A 226 6.04 -7.01 -1.89
C MET A 226 4.83 -7.14 -2.82
N SER A 227 4.38 -8.35 -3.12
CA SER A 227 3.13 -8.53 -3.88
C SER A 227 1.92 -8.12 -3.02
N THR A 228 1.93 -8.46 -1.73
CA THR A 228 0.94 -7.99 -0.76
C THR A 228 0.92 -6.46 -0.66
N LEU A 229 2.08 -5.80 -0.67
CA LEU A 229 2.18 -4.34 -0.72
C LEU A 229 1.40 -3.75 -1.90
N PHE A 230 1.53 -4.32 -3.09
CA PHE A 230 0.78 -3.88 -4.26
C PHE A 230 -0.72 -4.06 -4.06
N VAL A 231 -1.17 -5.29 -3.82
CA VAL A 231 -2.60 -5.63 -3.86
C VAL A 231 -3.38 -5.09 -2.65
N ARG A 232 -2.76 -5.04 -1.47
CA ARG A 232 -3.44 -4.67 -0.21
C ARG A 232 -3.22 -3.22 0.21
N HIS A 233 -2.19 -2.55 -0.31
CA HIS A 233 -1.86 -1.18 0.13
C HIS A 233 -1.79 -0.20 -1.04
N ILE A 234 -0.90 -0.41 -2.02
CA ILE A 234 -0.73 0.53 -3.13
C ILE A 234 -2.03 0.65 -3.94
N ASP A 235 -2.57 -0.46 -4.44
CA ASP A 235 -3.71 -0.42 -5.36
C ASP A 235 -4.98 0.18 -4.71
N PRO A 236 -5.37 -0.20 -3.47
CA PRO A 236 -6.51 0.43 -2.80
C PRO A 236 -6.29 1.91 -2.50
N HIS A 237 -5.10 2.32 -2.06
CA HIS A 237 -4.81 3.73 -1.82
C HIS A 237 -4.79 4.53 -3.11
N MET A 238 -4.17 4.02 -4.18
CA MET A 238 -4.15 4.68 -5.48
C MET A 238 -5.54 4.77 -6.09
N ARG A 239 -6.38 3.73 -5.97
CA ARG A 239 -7.78 3.79 -6.43
C ARG A 239 -8.56 4.93 -5.76
N TYR A 240 -8.40 5.11 -4.46
CA TYR A 240 -9.01 6.23 -3.74
C TYR A 240 -8.43 7.58 -4.15
N ILE A 241 -7.10 7.69 -4.25
CA ILE A 241 -6.40 8.94 -4.60
C ILE A 241 -6.78 9.41 -6.01
N LEU A 242 -6.88 8.47 -6.95
CA LEU A 242 -7.12 8.74 -8.36
C LEU A 242 -8.59 8.92 -8.72
N ASP A 243 -9.54 8.58 -7.85
CA ASP A 243 -10.98 8.70 -8.14
C ASP A 243 -11.34 10.14 -8.56
N ALA A 244 -11.72 10.30 -9.83
CA ALA A 244 -11.99 11.62 -10.39
C ALA A 244 -13.29 12.23 -9.85
N ALA A 245 -14.25 11.43 -9.40
CA ALA A 245 -15.52 11.95 -8.89
C ALA A 245 -15.44 12.28 -7.40
N ASN A 246 -14.86 11.39 -6.61
CA ASN A 246 -14.96 11.44 -5.15
C ASN A 246 -13.61 11.46 -4.41
N GLY A 247 -12.50 11.34 -5.15
CA GLY A 247 -11.16 11.28 -4.58
C GLY A 247 -10.67 12.63 -4.05
N PRO A 248 -9.60 12.67 -3.25
CA PRO A 248 -9.05 13.90 -2.69
C PRO A 248 -8.50 14.88 -3.74
N LEU A 249 -8.32 14.39 -4.98
CA LEU A 249 -7.81 15.14 -6.12
C LEU A 249 -8.91 15.50 -7.13
N TYR A 250 -10.20 15.25 -6.85
CA TYR A 250 -11.30 15.38 -7.82
C TYR A 250 -11.36 16.75 -8.54
N ARG A 251 -10.96 17.82 -7.86
CA ARG A 251 -10.93 19.19 -8.42
C ARG A 251 -9.69 19.49 -9.26
N CYS A 252 -8.64 18.71 -9.13
CA CYS A 252 -7.39 18.95 -9.83
C CYS A 252 -7.41 18.30 -11.21
N THR A 253 -6.54 18.81 -12.08
CA THR A 253 -6.09 18.14 -13.30
C THR A 253 -4.56 18.07 -13.26
N PRO A 254 -3.90 17.35 -14.19
CA PRO A 254 -2.45 17.36 -14.27
C PRO A 254 -1.86 18.77 -14.41
N ASP A 255 -2.57 19.69 -15.05
CA ASP A 255 -2.06 21.04 -15.35
C ASP A 255 -2.61 22.13 -14.42
N ASP A 256 -3.64 21.83 -13.63
CA ASP A 256 -4.29 22.78 -12.73
C ASP A 256 -4.51 22.21 -11.32
N HIS A 257 -3.98 22.91 -10.32
CA HIS A 257 -4.09 22.55 -8.91
C HIS A 257 -5.16 23.40 -8.23
N LEU A 258 -6.12 22.74 -7.59
CA LEU A 258 -7.12 23.38 -6.76
C LEU A 258 -7.08 22.79 -5.34
N ASP A 259 -6.95 23.67 -4.35
CA ASP A 259 -6.99 23.27 -2.94
C ASP A 259 -8.39 22.74 -2.58
N THR A 260 -8.42 21.54 -2.00
CA THR A 260 -9.62 20.96 -1.40
C THR A 260 -9.48 21.06 0.12
N PRO A 261 -10.26 21.92 0.80
CA PRO A 261 -10.20 22.01 2.25
C PRO A 261 -10.64 20.69 2.88
N GLY A 262 -10.17 20.44 4.10
CA GLY A 262 -10.65 19.33 4.92
C GLY A 262 -12.15 19.49 5.23
N LEU A 263 -12.74 18.43 5.80
CA LEU A 263 -14.12 18.50 6.25
C LEU A 263 -14.25 19.59 7.32
N PRO A 264 -15.29 20.45 7.24
CA PRO A 264 -15.55 21.41 8.29
C PRO A 264 -15.95 20.67 9.56
N THR A 265 -15.59 21.25 10.71
CA THR A 265 -15.96 20.73 12.03
C THR A 265 -16.62 21.85 12.82
N ALA A 266 -17.69 21.51 13.54
CA ALA A 266 -18.16 22.34 14.64
C ALA A 266 -17.27 22.07 15.85
N ALA A 267 -17.20 23.01 16.80
CA ALA A 267 -16.52 22.76 18.06
C ALA A 267 -17.14 21.51 18.73
N VAL A 268 -16.27 20.58 19.15
CA VAL A 268 -16.71 19.47 20.01
C VAL A 268 -17.19 20.10 21.31
N PRO A 269 -18.45 19.87 21.74
CA PRO A 269 -18.94 20.48 22.97
C PRO A 269 -18.12 20.08 24.20
N ASP A 270 -18.13 20.93 25.22
CA ASP A 270 -17.45 20.63 26.48
C ASP A 270 -17.98 19.33 27.08
N ASN A 271 -17.06 18.54 27.64
CA ASN A 271 -17.33 17.25 28.27
C ASN A 271 -17.94 16.17 27.34
N TRP A 272 -18.00 16.39 26.02
CA TRP A 272 -18.70 15.49 25.09
C TRP A 272 -18.13 14.08 25.02
N PHE A 273 -16.81 13.92 25.17
CA PHE A 273 -16.15 12.61 25.22
C PHE A 273 -15.57 12.32 26.62
N GLY A 274 -16.16 12.93 27.65
CA GLY A 274 -15.66 12.93 29.02
C GLY A 274 -15.18 14.31 29.45
N VAL A 275 -15.14 14.54 30.77
CA VAL A 275 -14.66 15.81 31.33
C VAL A 275 -13.18 16.07 30.97
N PRO A 276 -12.73 17.34 30.84
CA PRO A 276 -11.32 17.67 30.74
C PRO A 276 -10.50 16.89 31.78
N ALA A 277 -9.39 16.29 31.33
CA ALA A 277 -8.53 15.38 32.09
C ALA A 277 -9.06 13.95 32.38
N SER A 278 -10.26 13.59 31.93
CA SER A 278 -10.69 12.18 31.95
C SER A 278 -10.05 11.37 30.82
N THR A 279 -9.52 10.20 31.16
CA THR A 279 -9.08 9.21 30.17
C THR A 279 -10.27 8.34 29.82
N THR A 280 -11.10 8.78 28.87
CA THR A 280 -12.14 7.90 28.31
C THR A 280 -11.46 6.84 27.44
N PRO A 281 -11.51 5.55 27.80
CA PRO A 281 -10.90 4.50 26.99
C PRO A 281 -11.53 4.45 25.60
N ILE A 282 -10.74 4.22 24.56
CA ILE A 282 -11.21 4.26 23.16
C ILE A 282 -12.29 3.20 22.88
N GLU A 283 -12.22 2.07 23.59
CA GLU A 283 -13.21 1.00 23.60
C GLU A 283 -14.59 1.43 24.14
N HIS A 284 -14.63 2.51 24.92
CA HIS A 284 -15.87 3.12 25.41
C HIS A 284 -16.41 4.21 24.46
N LEU A 285 -15.67 4.58 23.41
CA LEU A 285 -16.18 5.46 22.36
C LEU A 285 -17.05 4.64 21.39
N GLY A 286 -18.35 4.55 21.70
CA GLY A 286 -19.34 3.77 20.95
C GLY A 286 -20.33 2.99 21.82
N PHE A 287 -19.92 2.69 23.06
CA PHE A 287 -20.75 2.07 24.11
C PHE A 287 -20.83 2.91 25.41
N GLY A 288 -20.13 4.04 25.45
CA GLY A 288 -20.10 4.96 26.58
C GLY A 288 -21.47 5.58 26.88
N PRO A 289 -21.61 6.26 28.04
CA PRO A 289 -22.86 6.90 28.43
C PRO A 289 -23.36 7.77 27.28
N ASN A 290 -24.68 7.81 27.07
CA ASN A 290 -25.25 8.67 26.04
C ASN A 290 -24.83 10.12 26.33
N TYR A 291 -23.79 10.59 25.65
CA TYR A 291 -23.13 11.86 25.94
C TYR A 291 -24.07 13.06 25.70
N HIS A 292 -25.14 12.88 24.92
CA HIS A 292 -26.24 13.84 24.82
C HIS A 292 -26.98 14.08 26.14
N LYS A 293 -26.96 13.11 27.06
CA LYS A 293 -27.56 13.21 28.41
C LYS A 293 -26.62 13.84 29.44
N LEU A 294 -25.33 13.98 29.13
CA LEU A 294 -24.35 14.66 29.99
C LEU A 294 -24.32 16.17 29.76
N ARG A 295 -25.25 16.70 28.96
CA ARG A 295 -25.50 18.14 28.87
C ARG A 295 -25.92 18.64 30.26
N THR A 296 -25.00 19.21 31.01
CA THR A 296 -25.41 20.16 32.06
C THR A 296 -26.00 21.35 31.30
N PRO A 297 -27.29 21.68 31.47
CA PRO A 297 -27.80 22.92 30.91
C PRO A 297 -27.00 24.05 31.57
N ALA A 298 -26.21 24.77 30.78
CA ALA A 298 -25.70 26.06 31.23
C ALA A 298 -26.93 26.91 31.54
N ALA A 299 -27.09 27.22 32.82
CA ALA A 299 -28.03 28.22 33.29
C ALA A 299 -27.65 29.55 32.65
N THR A 300 -28.43 29.99 31.66
CA THR A 300 -28.74 31.40 31.41
C THR A 300 -29.85 31.44 30.37
N GLU A 301 -31.08 31.48 30.83
CA GLU A 301 -32.14 32.34 30.29
C GLU A 301 -33.15 32.58 31.44
N GLY A 302 -32.77 33.52 32.30
CA GLY A 302 -33.66 34.30 33.18
C GLY A 302 -33.09 35.72 33.13
N GLU A 303 -33.59 36.53 32.19
CA GLU A 303 -34.65 37.55 32.38
C GLU A 303 -34.07 38.88 32.91
N PRO A 304 -34.66 40.05 32.60
CA PRO A 304 -36.02 40.30 32.09
C PRO A 304 -36.10 40.79 30.63
#